data_AF-A0A1W2F911-F1
#
_entry.id   AF-A0A1W2F911-F1
#
_cell.length_a   1.000
_cell.length_b   1.000
_cell.length_c   1.000
_cell.angle_alpha   90.00
_cell.angle_beta   90.00
_cell.angle_gamma   90.00
#
_symmetry.space_group_name_H-M   'P 1'
#
loop_
_entity.id
_entity.type
_entity.pdbx_description
1 polymer ?
#
loop_
_entity_poly.entity_id
_entity_poly.type
_entity_poly.pdbx_seq_one_letter_code
_entity_poly.pdbx_strand_id
1 'polypeptide(L)'
;MLTEADDDEVRAALRDTGTQQWADIPVDQLSGGQRQRVRLALALAQDAPVLLLDEPTTYLDVRHQLEVLDLIRRLQHERSLTVVAVLHDLTQAVRYSDRVVALRHGRVHAEGAPQDVVDTALLRDVYGVRGRVWHDELSGLVCTFDGVSEMD
;
A
#
# COMPACT_ATOMS: atom_id res chain seq x y z
N MET A 1 -2.26 -32.25 -4.01
CA MET A 1 -2.66 -31.78 -5.35
C MET A 1 -3.67 -30.67 -5.13
N LEU A 2 -3.58 -29.58 -5.90
CA LEU A 2 -4.58 -28.52 -5.90
C LEU A 2 -5.94 -29.13 -6.31
N THR A 3 -7.00 -28.68 -5.66
CA THR A 3 -8.39 -29.10 -5.90
C THR A 3 -9.04 -28.20 -6.97
N GLU A 4 -10.17 -28.61 -7.53
CA GLU A 4 -10.94 -27.76 -8.47
C GLU A 4 -11.38 -26.43 -7.85
N ALA A 5 -11.59 -26.39 -6.53
CA ALA A 5 -11.89 -25.16 -5.80
C ALA A 5 -10.68 -24.21 -5.73
N ASP A 6 -9.46 -24.76 -5.59
CA ASP A 6 -8.23 -23.94 -5.62
C ASP A 6 -8.04 -23.29 -6.99
N ASP A 7 -8.44 -23.97 -8.07
CA ASP A 7 -8.40 -23.44 -9.43
C ASP A 7 -9.36 -22.26 -9.64
N ASP A 8 -10.52 -22.26 -8.99
CA ASP A 8 -11.51 -21.18 -9.12
C ASP A 8 -11.10 -19.92 -8.37
N GLU A 9 -10.52 -20.05 -7.17
CA GLU A 9 -9.97 -18.91 -6.42
C GLU A 9 -8.76 -18.29 -7.14
N VAL A 10 -7.88 -19.12 -7.71
CA VAL A 10 -6.77 -18.62 -8.54
C VAL A 10 -7.31 -17.83 -9.75
N ARG A 11 -8.32 -18.35 -10.46
CA ARG A 11 -8.92 -17.64 -11.59
C ARG A 11 -9.61 -16.34 -11.16
N ALA A 12 -10.25 -16.31 -9.99
CA ALA A 12 -10.85 -15.12 -9.43
C ALA A 12 -9.79 -14.07 -9.09
N ALA A 13 -8.72 -14.47 -8.41
CA ALA A 13 -7.62 -13.57 -8.08
C ALA A 13 -6.95 -12.99 -9.33
N LEU A 14 -6.75 -13.79 -10.38
CA LEU A 14 -6.20 -13.32 -11.66
C LEU A 14 -7.15 -12.33 -12.36
N ARG A 15 -8.48 -12.50 -12.27
CA ARG A 15 -9.47 -11.52 -12.77
C ARG A 15 -9.36 -10.21 -12.02
N ASP A 16 -9.38 -10.31 -10.70
CA ASP A 16 -9.44 -9.16 -9.80
C ASP A 16 -8.24 -8.24 -9.94
N THR A 17 -7.06 -8.81 -10.19
CA THR A 17 -5.84 -8.04 -10.44
C THR A 17 -5.62 -7.70 -11.91
N GLY A 18 -6.45 -8.19 -12.82
CA GLY A 18 -6.32 -7.98 -14.26
C GLY A 18 -5.08 -8.62 -14.86
N THR A 19 -4.69 -9.81 -14.38
CA THR A 19 -3.48 -10.53 -14.80
C THR A 19 -3.79 -11.82 -15.57
N GLN A 20 -5.04 -12.10 -15.91
CA GLN A 20 -5.43 -13.34 -16.60
C GLN A 20 -4.68 -13.56 -17.92
N GLN A 21 -4.43 -12.49 -18.68
CA GLN A 21 -3.70 -12.55 -19.95
C GLN A 21 -2.22 -12.97 -19.80
N TRP A 22 -1.72 -13.03 -18.57
CA TRP A 22 -0.35 -13.41 -18.25
C TRP A 22 -0.26 -14.75 -17.51
N ALA A 23 -1.37 -15.49 -17.38
CA ALA A 23 -1.43 -16.72 -16.58
C ALA A 23 -0.40 -17.78 -17.00
N ASP A 24 -0.13 -17.89 -18.31
CA ASP A 24 0.80 -18.87 -18.89
C ASP A 24 2.19 -18.27 -19.17
N ILE A 25 2.45 -17.03 -18.76
CA ILE A 25 3.73 -16.36 -19.00
C ILE A 25 4.65 -16.57 -17.80
N PRO A 26 5.91 -17.01 -18.02
CA PRO A 26 6.90 -17.09 -16.95
C PRO A 26 7.07 -15.75 -16.22
N VAL A 27 7.06 -15.79 -14.89
CA VAL A 27 7.05 -14.59 -14.03
C VAL A 27 8.29 -13.68 -14.24
N ASP A 28 9.41 -14.25 -14.66
CA ASP A 28 10.65 -13.55 -14.98
C ASP A 28 10.61 -12.77 -16.30
N GLN A 29 9.60 -13.03 -17.15
CA GLN A 29 9.37 -12.30 -18.40
C GLN A 29 8.39 -11.12 -18.23
N LEU A 30 7.80 -10.97 -17.04
CA LEU A 30 6.88 -9.88 -16.73
C LEU A 30 7.64 -8.60 -16.34
N SER A 31 7.10 -7.45 -16.72
CA SER A 31 7.57 -6.16 -16.21
C SER A 31 7.42 -6.06 -14.69
N GLY A 32 8.12 -5.12 -14.04
CA GLY A 32 8.03 -4.93 -12.59
C GLY A 32 6.59 -4.77 -12.08
N GLY A 33 5.79 -3.92 -12.74
CA GLY A 33 4.38 -3.70 -12.40
C GLY A 33 3.49 -4.92 -12.65
N GLN A 34 3.71 -5.64 -13.75
CA GLN A 34 2.99 -6.89 -14.04
C GLN A 34 3.28 -7.95 -12.97
N ARG A 35 4.56 -8.13 -12.64
CA ARG A 35 4.98 -9.06 -11.57
C ARG A 35 4.37 -8.69 -10.23
N GLN A 36 4.24 -7.40 -9.92
CA GLN A 36 3.60 -6.95 -8.69
C GLN A 36 2.12 -7.30 -8.63
N ARG A 37 1.37 -7.10 -9.72
CA ARG A 37 -0.05 -7.48 -9.81
C ARG A 37 -0.25 -8.99 -9.71
N VAL A 38 0.65 -9.78 -10.30
CA VAL A 38 0.63 -11.25 -10.17
C VAL A 38 0.92 -11.68 -8.72
N ARG A 39 1.85 -11.03 -8.03
CA ARG A 39 2.09 -11.28 -6.59
C ARG A 39 0.88 -10.95 -5.73
N LEU A 40 0.16 -9.88 -6.06
CA LEU A 40 -1.10 -9.55 -5.38
C LEU A 40 -2.15 -10.64 -5.65
N ALA A 41 -2.25 -11.15 -6.88
CA ALA A 41 -3.15 -12.26 -7.21
C ALA A 41 -2.81 -13.51 -6.41
N LEU A 42 -1.51 -13.83 -6.28
CA LEU A 42 -1.05 -14.95 -5.48
C LEU A 42 -1.47 -14.82 -4.01
N ALA A 43 -1.40 -13.62 -3.44
CA ALA A 43 -1.83 -13.38 -2.06
C ALA A 43 -3.36 -13.49 -1.90
N LEU A 44 -4.13 -13.01 -2.88
CA LEU A 44 -5.60 -13.05 -2.87
C LEU A 44 -6.16 -14.46 -3.09
N ALA A 45 -5.49 -15.29 -3.90
CA ALA A 45 -5.90 -16.66 -4.18
C ALA A 45 -5.90 -17.57 -2.93
N GLN A 46 -5.29 -17.13 -1.83
CA GLN A 46 -5.34 -17.82 -0.54
C GLN A 46 -6.68 -17.63 0.20
N ASP A 47 -7.57 -16.78 -0.32
CA ASP A 47 -8.84 -16.40 0.31
C ASP A 47 -8.67 -15.97 1.78
N ALA A 48 -7.58 -15.25 2.06
CA ALA A 48 -7.25 -14.82 3.41
C ALA A 48 -8.05 -13.55 3.77
N PRO A 49 -8.61 -13.45 4.99
CA PRO A 49 -9.33 -12.25 5.43
C PRO A 49 -8.41 -11.04 5.70
N VAL A 50 -7.10 -11.28 5.79
CA VAL A 50 -6.09 -10.26 6.08
C VAL A 50 -4.97 -10.33 5.05
N LEU A 51 -4.66 -9.18 4.44
CA LEU A 51 -3.59 -9.01 3.48
C LEU A 51 -2.48 -8.14 4.08
N LEU A 52 -1.29 -8.71 4.23
CA LEU A 52 -0.09 -8.02 4.70
C LEU A 52 0.80 -7.67 3.49
N LEU A 53 1.11 -6.39 3.31
CA LEU A 53 1.89 -5.89 2.18
C LEU A 53 3.13 -5.17 2.68
N ASP A 54 4.30 -5.70 2.30
CA ASP A 54 5.58 -5.06 2.57
C ASP A 54 6.00 -4.23 1.36
N GLU A 55 5.92 -2.91 1.50
CA GLU A 55 6.22 -1.91 0.46
C GLU A 55 5.71 -2.27 -0.95
N PRO A 56 4.38 -2.34 -1.16
CA PRO A 56 3.80 -2.82 -2.41
C PRO A 56 4.04 -1.90 -3.61
N THR A 57 4.62 -0.72 -3.41
CA THR A 57 4.86 0.31 -4.43
C THR A 57 6.33 0.45 -4.82
N THR A 58 7.23 -0.35 -4.22
CA THR A 58 8.68 -0.27 -4.47
C THR A 58 9.02 -0.71 -5.90
N TYR A 59 9.97 0.00 -6.51
CA TYR A 59 10.40 -0.17 -7.92
C TYR A 59 9.36 0.15 -9.00
N LEU A 60 8.25 0.81 -8.65
CA LEU A 60 7.23 1.26 -9.60
C LEU A 60 7.34 2.77 -9.85
N ASP A 61 7.01 3.20 -11.06
CA ASP A 61 6.80 4.62 -11.33
C ASP A 61 5.46 5.10 -10.71
N VAL A 62 5.29 6.42 -10.62
CA VAL A 62 4.13 7.06 -9.96
C VAL A 62 2.80 6.53 -10.50
N ARG A 63 2.68 6.29 -11.81
CA ARG A 63 1.43 5.79 -12.39
C ARG A 63 1.14 4.39 -11.88
N HIS A 64 2.11 3.48 -11.96
CA HIS A 64 1.93 2.11 -11.52
C HIS A 64 1.73 2.00 -10.01
N GLN A 65 2.36 2.86 -9.21
CA GLN A 65 2.12 2.94 -7.76
C GLN A 65 0.65 3.25 -7.46
N LEU A 66 0.08 4.27 -8.10
CA LEU A 66 -1.33 4.63 -7.93
C LEU A 66 -2.25 3.51 -8.39
N GLU A 67 -2.01 2.90 -9.55
CA GLU A 67 -2.81 1.77 -10.05
C GLU A 67 -2.84 0.59 -9.06
N VAL A 68 -1.71 0.29 -8.40
CA VAL A 68 -1.62 -0.77 -7.39
C VAL A 68 -2.35 -0.41 -6.11
N LEU A 69 -2.19 0.81 -5.60
CA LEU A 69 -2.87 1.26 -4.38
C LEU A 69 -4.40 1.39 -4.58
N ASP A 70 -4.84 1.90 -5.73
CA ASP A 70 -6.25 1.95 -6.12
C ASP A 70 -6.84 0.53 -6.22
N LEU A 71 -6.08 -0.40 -6.79
CA LEU A 71 -6.46 -1.82 -6.86
C LEU A 71 -6.63 -2.41 -5.45
N ILE A 72 -5.66 -2.22 -4.57
CA ILE A 72 -5.73 -2.69 -3.17
C ILE A 72 -6.95 -2.09 -2.46
N ARG A 73 -7.17 -0.78 -2.59
CA ARG A 73 -8.31 -0.09 -1.98
C ARG A 73 -9.64 -0.64 -2.48
N ARG A 74 -9.77 -0.85 -3.79
CA ARG A 74 -10.96 -1.44 -4.39
C ARG A 74 -11.22 -2.85 -3.83
N LEU A 75 -10.18 -3.70 -3.78
CA LEU A 75 -10.29 -5.07 -3.28
C LEU A 75 -10.64 -5.12 -1.78
N GLN A 76 -10.10 -4.20 -0.99
CA GLN A 76 -10.48 -4.05 0.42
C GLN A 76 -11.99 -3.85 0.57
N HIS A 77 -12.60 -2.97 -0.23
CA HIS A 77 -14.04 -2.74 -0.21
C HIS A 77 -14.85 -3.92 -0.75
N GLU A 78 -14.48 -4.44 -1.93
CA GLU A 78 -15.25 -5.49 -2.61
C GLU A 78 -15.24 -6.82 -1.85
N ARG A 79 -14.10 -7.18 -1.23
CA ARG A 79 -13.91 -8.45 -0.52
C ARG A 79 -13.95 -8.31 1.00
N SER A 80 -14.20 -7.12 1.54
CA SER A 80 -14.14 -6.83 2.99
C SER A 80 -12.81 -7.26 3.63
N LEU A 81 -11.71 -7.09 2.89
CA LEU A 81 -10.38 -7.50 3.34
C LEU A 81 -9.81 -6.50 4.35
N THR A 82 -9.15 -7.00 5.39
CA THR A 82 -8.28 -6.16 6.21
C THR A 82 -6.93 -6.04 5.54
N VAL A 83 -6.48 -4.83 5.21
CA VAL A 83 -5.16 -4.59 4.60
C VAL A 83 -4.25 -3.90 5.60
N VAL A 84 -3.06 -4.45 5.80
CA VAL A 84 -1.97 -3.80 6.53
C VAL A 84 -0.80 -3.65 5.57
N ALA A 85 -0.46 -2.41 5.24
CA ALA A 85 0.61 -2.09 4.31
C ALA A 85 1.71 -1.27 4.99
N VAL A 86 2.96 -1.63 4.74
CA VAL A 86 4.12 -0.78 5.03
C VAL A 86 4.33 0.14 3.83
N LEU A 87 4.24 1.45 4.05
CA LEU A 87 4.42 2.48 3.02
C LEU A 87 5.50 3.45 3.47
N HIS A 88 6.43 3.78 2.57
CA HIS A 88 7.50 4.74 2.84
C HIS A 88 7.11 6.18 2.50
N ASP A 89 6.10 6.37 1.63
CA ASP A 89 5.61 7.68 1.22
C ASP A 89 4.41 8.10 2.09
N LEU A 90 4.55 9.23 2.77
CA LEU A 90 3.50 9.79 3.64
C LEU A 90 2.22 10.18 2.89
N THR A 91 2.36 10.70 1.67
CA THR A 91 1.21 11.08 0.85
C THR A 91 0.40 9.84 0.49
N GLN A 92 1.07 8.74 0.13
CA GLN A 92 0.42 7.45 -0.09
C GLN A 92 -0.24 6.93 1.20
N ALA A 93 0.49 6.96 2.32
CA ALA A 93 -0.02 6.47 3.60
C ALA A 93 -1.31 7.21 4.02
N VAL A 94 -1.33 8.53 3.93
CA VAL A 94 -2.51 9.32 4.30
C VAL A 94 -3.65 9.10 3.31
N ARG A 95 -3.38 9.07 2.01
CA ARG A 95 -4.43 8.97 0.99
C ARG A 95 -5.13 7.61 0.98
N TYR A 96 -4.41 6.53 1.24
CA TYR A 96 -4.90 5.17 1.03
C TYR A 96 -5.20 4.38 2.31
N SER A 97 -4.92 4.94 3.49
CA SER A 97 -5.12 4.25 4.76
C SER A 97 -6.28 4.85 5.55
N ASP A 98 -7.13 4.00 6.11
CA ASP A 98 -8.16 4.43 7.07
C ASP A 98 -7.54 4.72 8.46
N ARG A 99 -6.39 4.10 8.75
CA ARG A 99 -5.63 4.24 9.99
C ARG A 99 -4.14 4.18 9.69
N VAL A 100 -3.37 5.05 10.35
CA VAL A 100 -1.90 5.09 10.27
C VAL A 100 -1.31 4.68 11.61
N VAL A 101 -0.21 3.92 11.57
CA VAL A 101 0.61 3.58 12.73
C VAL A 101 2.04 4.01 12.45
N ALA A 102 2.50 5.05 13.14
CA ALA A 102 3.86 5.55 13.02
C ALA A 102 4.77 4.83 14.01
N LEU A 103 5.88 4.28 13.51
CA LEU A 103 6.85 3.54 14.32
C LEU A 103 8.15 4.34 14.44
N ARG A 104 8.72 4.38 15.64
CA ARG A 104 10.05 4.95 15.92
C ARG A 104 10.81 4.05 16.88
N HIS A 105 12.04 3.67 16.53
CA HIS A 105 12.88 2.78 17.34
C HIS A 105 12.17 1.48 17.78
N GLY A 106 11.40 0.86 16.87
CA GLY A 106 10.66 -0.38 17.14
C GLY A 106 9.46 -0.23 18.08
N ARG A 107 9.01 1.00 18.37
CA ARG A 107 7.83 1.28 19.20
C ARG A 107 6.82 2.11 18.43
N VAL A 108 5.54 1.93 18.75
CA VAL A 108 4.47 2.82 18.27
C VAL A 108 4.69 4.20 18.86
N HIS A 109 4.91 5.18 17.99
CA HIS A 109 5.03 6.59 18.35
C HIS A 109 3.65 7.26 18.36
N ALA A 110 2.83 6.99 17.33
CA ALA A 110 1.47 7.50 17.21
C ALA A 110 0.61 6.53 16.37
N GLU A 111 -0.68 6.48 16.64
CA GLU A 111 -1.64 5.70 15.85
C GLU A 111 -3.04 6.33 15.87
N GLY A 112 -3.79 6.19 14.78
CA GLY A 112 -5.08 6.86 14.62
C GLY A 112 -5.45 7.10 13.17
N ALA A 113 -6.47 7.93 12.93
CA ALA A 113 -6.79 8.36 11.58
C ALA A 113 -5.65 9.24 11.03
N PRO A 114 -5.42 9.25 9.70
CA PRO A 114 -4.30 9.99 9.11
C PRO A 114 -4.23 11.46 9.56
N GLN A 115 -5.37 12.15 9.63
CA GLN A 115 -5.46 13.56 10.03
C GLN A 115 -5.13 13.81 11.51
N ASP A 116 -5.23 12.79 12.37
CA ASP A 116 -4.94 12.89 13.80
C ASP A 116 -3.49 12.53 14.12
N VAL A 117 -2.85 11.77 13.22
CA VAL A 117 -1.49 11.23 13.42
C VAL A 117 -0.45 12.08 12.69
N VAL A 118 -0.74 12.47 11.45
CA VAL A 118 0.26 13.13 10.60
C VAL A 118 0.21 14.64 10.82
N ASP A 119 1.18 15.13 11.58
CA ASP A 119 1.42 16.54 11.85
C ASP A 119 2.91 16.90 11.73
N THR A 120 3.25 18.16 11.96
CA THR A 120 4.65 18.63 11.88
C THR A 120 5.55 18.03 12.96
N ALA A 121 5.00 17.59 14.10
CA ALA A 121 5.77 16.92 15.14
C ALA A 121 6.16 15.51 14.68
N LEU A 122 5.24 14.76 14.07
CA LEU A 122 5.52 13.45 13.48
C LEU A 122 6.60 13.54 12.38
N LEU A 123 6.54 14.54 11.51
CA LEU A 123 7.56 14.75 10.47
C LEU A 123 8.97 14.89 11.07
N ARG A 124 9.08 15.64 12.17
CA ARG A 124 10.35 15.83 12.87
C ARG A 124 10.77 14.58 13.61
N ASP A 125 9.89 14.03 14.44
CA ASP A 125 10.26 13.02 15.43
C ASP A 125 10.46 11.65 14.80
N VAL A 126 9.67 11.30 13.77
CA VAL A 126 9.73 9.99 13.09
C VAL A 126 10.56 10.05 11.82
N TYR A 127 10.35 11.07 10.98
CA TYR A 127 11.02 11.17 9.67
C TYR A 127 12.30 12.00 9.70
N GLY A 128 12.56 12.77 10.76
CA GLY A 128 13.76 13.61 10.85
C GLY A 128 13.76 14.77 9.87
N VAL A 129 12.59 15.26 9.45
CA VAL A 129 12.46 16.32 8.44
C VAL A 129 11.64 17.50 8.96
N ARG A 130 11.92 18.67 8.41
CA ARG A 130 11.12 19.89 8.59
C ARG A 130 10.18 20.05 7.40
N GLY A 131 9.00 20.55 7.68
CA GLY A 131 7.94 20.60 6.69
C GLY A 131 6.65 21.20 7.18
N ARG A 132 5.65 21.16 6.31
CA ARG A 132 4.29 21.62 6.57
C ARG A 132 3.31 20.52 6.23
N VAL A 133 2.26 20.43 7.05
CA VAL A 133 1.12 19.57 6.84
C VAL A 133 -0.12 20.47 6.76
N TRP A 134 -0.94 20.27 5.74
CA TRP A 134 -2.22 20.96 5.61
C TRP A 134 -3.25 20.06 4.92
N HIS A 135 -4.51 20.48 4.92
CA HIS A 135 -5.57 19.78 4.21
C HIS A 135 -5.90 20.51 2.91
N ASP A 136 -5.91 19.77 1.81
CA ASP A 136 -6.31 20.19 0.46
C ASP A 136 -7.64 19.54 0.09
N GLU A 137 -8.52 20.27 -0.59
CA GLU A 137 -9.87 19.79 -0.93
C GLU A 137 -9.87 18.62 -1.92
N LEU A 138 -8.84 18.53 -2.77
CA LEU A 138 -8.73 17.52 -3.82
C LEU A 138 -7.95 16.29 -3.36
N SER A 139 -6.90 16.49 -2.57
CA SER A 139 -5.91 15.48 -2.23
C SER A 139 -5.92 15.04 -0.75
N GLY A 140 -6.73 15.68 0.09
CA GLY A 140 -6.79 15.39 1.52
C GLY A 140 -5.57 15.99 2.24
N LEU A 141 -4.98 15.25 3.16
CA LEU A 141 -3.78 15.74 3.85
C LEU A 141 -2.58 15.78 2.89
N VAL A 142 -1.90 16.92 2.83
CA VAL A 142 -0.71 17.14 2.03
C VAL A 142 0.47 17.43 2.94
N CYS A 143 1.58 16.76 2.68
CA CYS A 143 2.85 16.95 3.39
C CYS A 143 3.88 17.53 2.42
N THR A 144 4.57 18.59 2.83
CA THR A 144 5.77 19.08 2.13
C THR A 144 6.95 19.14 3.05
N PHE A 145 8.13 18.91 2.49
CA PHE A 145 9.39 18.89 3.20
C PHE A 145 10.29 20.02 2.68
N ASP A 146 10.90 20.79 3.57
CA ASP A 146 11.77 21.92 3.23
C ASP A 146 13.20 21.78 3.76
N GLY A 147 13.48 20.72 4.54
CA GLY A 147 14.83 20.38 4.96
C GLY A 147 14.87 19.19 5.91
N VAL A 148 16.10 18.78 6.24
CA VAL A 148 16.36 17.82 7.32
C VAL A 148 16.25 18.55 8.67
N SER A 149 15.67 17.90 9.67
CA SER A 149 15.69 18.37 11.05
C SER A 149 16.94 17.85 11.74
N GLU A 150 17.57 18.69 12.55
CA GLU A 150 18.52 18.18 13.55
C GLU A 150 17.71 17.30 14.51
N MET A 151 18.09 16.03 14.60
CA MET A 151 17.50 15.06 15.53
C MET A 151 18.37 15.06 16.78
N ASP A 152 17.79 15.44 17.92
CA ASP A 152 18.40 15.25 19.25
C ASP A 152 18.46 13.75 19.64
#